data_AF-A0A966DCW1-F1
#
_entry.id   AF-A0A966DCW1-F1
#
_cell.length_a   1.000
_cell.length_b   1.000
_cell.length_c   1.000
_cell.angle_alpha   90.00
_cell.angle_beta   90.00
_cell.angle_gamma   90.00
#
_symmetry.space_group_name_H-M   'P 1'
#
loop_
_entity.id
_entity.type
_entity.pdbx_description
1 polymer ?
#
loop_
_entity_poly.entity_id
_entity_poly.type
_entity_poly.pdbx_seq_one_letter_code
_entity_poly.pdbx_strand_id
1 'polypeptide(L)'
;MTGILGMKSNKKGKTYVMLYGKSKANTIKSKQSISKLGKPTFNKGKYLTDEHKKKLSISHKGIIPWNKGKSTGKHSWNYKGENYNSKNKRLRCHPKWRIWREKVFLRDDWTCQKCHIKGGKLEAHHLISVKECINTENIDLIYDENNGITLCRKCHMLVHKWKVKK
;
A
#
# COMPACT_ATOMS: atom_id res chain seq x y z
N MET A 1 -11.92 -21.38 -15.88
CA MET A 1 -12.21 -21.88 -14.52
C MET A 1 -10.97 -22.50 -13.94
N THR A 2 -10.39 -21.86 -12.92
CA THR A 2 -9.43 -22.42 -11.96
C THR A 2 -9.59 -21.50 -10.75
N GLY A 3 -10.48 -21.78 -9.81
CA GLY A 3 -10.58 -23.02 -9.06
C GLY A 3 -9.87 -22.77 -7.74
N ILE A 4 -10.64 -22.71 -6.65
CA ILE A 4 -10.07 -22.75 -5.30
C ILE A 4 -9.30 -24.07 -5.22
N LEU A 5 -7.97 -23.99 -5.20
CA LEU A 5 -7.11 -25.17 -5.09
C LEU A 5 -6.28 -25.08 -3.80
N GLY A 6 -6.89 -25.65 -2.76
CA GLY A 6 -6.22 -26.51 -1.78
C GLY A 6 -5.22 -25.86 -0.84
N MET A 7 -5.66 -25.59 0.40
CA MET A 7 -4.77 -25.57 1.56
C MET A 7 -4.25 -27.00 1.78
N LYS A 8 -2.99 -27.29 1.44
CA LYS A 8 -2.34 -28.53 1.91
C LYS A 8 -1.62 -28.25 3.22
N SER A 9 -2.18 -28.79 4.30
CA SER A 9 -1.54 -28.90 5.62
C SER A 9 -0.51 -30.03 5.58
N ASN A 10 0.76 -29.73 5.88
CA ASN A 10 1.74 -30.76 6.25
C ASN A 10 1.51 -31.14 7.74
N LYS A 11 1.93 -32.34 8.16
CA LYS A 11 1.87 -32.94 9.52
C LYS A 11 2.48 -32.08 10.66
N LYS A 12 2.87 -30.82 10.40
CA LYS A 12 3.35 -29.81 11.35
C LYS A 12 2.58 -28.47 11.29
N GLY A 13 1.40 -28.42 10.67
CA GLY A 13 0.46 -27.28 10.78
C GLY A 13 0.90 -25.94 10.14
N LYS A 14 1.92 -25.93 9.26
CA LYS A 14 2.37 -24.70 8.60
C LYS A 14 1.68 -24.52 7.24
N THR A 15 0.94 -23.43 7.09
CA THR A 15 0.36 -22.95 5.82
C THR A 15 1.42 -22.17 5.05
N TYR A 16 1.52 -22.40 3.73
CA TYR A 16 2.52 -21.71 2.89
C TYR A 16 1.83 -21.15 1.64
N VAL A 17 2.00 -19.84 1.39
CA VAL A 17 1.55 -19.19 0.15
C VAL A 17 2.68 -19.33 -0.87
N MET A 18 2.47 -20.16 -1.90
CA MET A 18 3.43 -20.34 -2.98
C MET A 18 3.39 -19.13 -3.92
N LEU A 19 4.46 -18.33 -3.94
CA LEU A 19 4.64 -17.22 -4.87
C LEU A 19 5.66 -17.64 -5.94
N TYR A 20 5.17 -18.02 -7.12
CA TYR A 20 6.03 -18.35 -8.26
C TYR A 20 6.64 -17.08 -8.90
N GLY A 21 7.92 -17.16 -9.33
CA GLY A 21 8.57 -16.15 -10.20
C GLY A 21 9.60 -15.20 -9.59
N LYS A 22 10.41 -15.59 -8.59
CA LYS A 22 11.36 -14.66 -7.92
C LYS A 22 12.82 -15.13 -7.97
N SER A 23 13.71 -14.23 -8.42
CA SER A 23 15.18 -14.42 -8.55
C SER A 23 15.91 -14.81 -7.24
N LYS A 24 17.13 -15.38 -7.33
CA LYS A 24 17.96 -15.84 -6.18
C LYS A 24 18.05 -14.85 -5.01
N ALA A 25 18.14 -13.54 -5.25
CA ALA A 25 18.15 -12.50 -4.21
C ALA A 25 16.88 -12.49 -3.31
N ASN A 26 15.73 -12.91 -3.84
CA ASN A 26 14.49 -13.04 -3.07
C ASN A 26 14.49 -14.28 -2.16
N THR A 27 15.32 -15.29 -2.41
CA THR A 27 15.38 -16.51 -1.58
C THR A 27 16.08 -16.26 -0.24
N ILE A 28 17.08 -15.38 -0.17
CA ILE A 28 17.77 -15.04 1.08
C ILE A 28 16.90 -14.12 1.96
N LYS A 29 16.29 -13.07 1.37
CA LYS A 29 15.36 -12.18 2.09
C LYS A 29 14.12 -12.93 2.60
N SER A 30 13.59 -13.88 1.82
CA SER A 30 12.48 -14.72 2.29
C SER A 30 12.88 -15.67 3.42
N LYS A 31 14.04 -16.33 3.35
CA LYS A 31 14.56 -17.17 4.45
C LYS A 31 14.73 -16.37 5.76
N GLN A 32 15.28 -15.16 5.70
CA GLN A 32 15.41 -14.27 6.85
C GLN A 32 14.05 -13.77 7.38
N SER A 33 13.07 -13.55 6.51
CA SER A 33 11.71 -13.15 6.90
C SER A 33 10.98 -14.30 7.61
N ILE A 34 11.10 -15.52 7.09
CA ILE A 34 10.50 -16.73 7.67
C ILE A 34 11.13 -17.04 9.04
N SER A 35 12.45 -16.88 9.19
CA SER A 35 13.14 -17.17 10.45
C SER A 35 12.79 -16.20 11.58
N LYS A 36 12.33 -14.99 11.24
CA LYS A 36 11.88 -13.93 12.16
C LYS A 36 10.38 -13.94 12.42
N LEU A 37 9.58 -14.65 11.60
CA LEU A 37 8.13 -14.68 11.73
C LEU A 37 7.72 -15.28 13.09
N GLY A 38 6.84 -14.59 13.82
CA GLY A 38 6.32 -15.04 15.12
C GLY A 38 7.29 -14.91 16.29
N LYS A 39 8.55 -14.51 16.07
CA LYS A 39 9.50 -14.28 17.16
C LYS A 39 9.35 -12.86 17.70
N PRO A 40 9.07 -12.67 18.99
CA PRO A 40 9.09 -11.33 19.58
C PRO A 40 10.50 -10.75 19.49
N THR A 41 10.61 -9.43 19.32
CA THR A 41 11.90 -8.75 19.48
C THR A 41 12.33 -8.84 20.95
N PHE A 42 13.63 -8.80 21.23
CA PHE A 42 14.18 -8.95 22.59
C PHE A 42 13.66 -7.90 23.59
N ASN A 43 13.13 -6.79 23.07
CA ASN A 43 12.55 -5.66 23.80
C ASN A 43 11.02 -5.60 23.72
N LYS A 44 10.35 -6.57 23.09
CA LYS A 44 8.89 -6.60 23.01
C LYS A 44 8.33 -6.74 24.43
N GLY A 45 7.47 -5.80 24.83
CA GLY A 45 6.85 -5.78 26.16
C GLY A 45 7.77 -5.27 27.30
N LYS A 46 9.02 -4.88 27.00
CA LYS A 46 9.89 -4.25 27.99
C LYS A 46 9.66 -2.74 27.98
N TYR A 47 9.23 -2.19 29.11
CA TYR A 47 9.08 -0.76 29.31
C TYR A 47 10.32 -0.17 29.98
N LEU A 48 10.65 1.07 29.65
CA LEU A 48 11.67 1.81 30.38
C LEU A 48 11.19 2.05 31.81
N THR A 49 12.07 1.82 32.79
CA THR A 49 11.79 2.14 34.19
C THR A 49 11.65 3.65 34.36
N ASP A 50 10.91 4.08 35.37
CA ASP A 50 10.72 5.52 35.62
C ASP A 50 12.03 6.22 36.00
N GLU A 51 12.93 5.52 36.69
CA GLU A 51 14.29 6.00 36.94
C GLU A 51 15.07 6.25 35.63
N HIS A 52 14.98 5.34 34.66
CA HIS A 52 15.61 5.51 33.35
C HIS A 52 15.01 6.71 32.59
N LYS A 53 13.68 6.84 32.57
CA LYS A 53 13.00 8.01 31.97
C LYS A 53 13.49 9.32 32.61
N LYS A 54 13.66 9.33 33.93
CA LYS A 54 14.17 10.50 34.68
C LYS A 54 15.61 10.81 34.29
N LYS A 55 16.50 9.81 34.18
CA LYS A 55 17.88 9.99 33.73
C LYS A 55 17.96 10.57 32.31
N LEU A 56 17.15 10.05 31.37
CA LEU A 56 17.04 10.60 30.01
C LEU A 56 16.56 12.06 30.02
N SER A 57 15.55 12.37 30.83
CA SER A 57 15.01 13.73 30.95
C SER A 57 16.05 14.71 31.46
N ILE A 58 16.81 14.35 32.51
CA ILE A 58 17.89 15.17 33.06
C ILE A 58 18.99 15.37 32.02
N SER A 59 19.42 14.32 31.33
CA SER A 59 20.47 14.40 30.32
C SER A 59 20.09 15.29 29.14
N HIS A 60 18.83 15.29 28.70
CA HIS A 60 18.38 16.14 27.60
C HIS A 60 18.08 17.59 28.03
N LYS A 61 18.06 17.90 29.33
CA LYS A 61 17.75 19.23 29.82
C LYS A 61 18.82 20.22 29.38
N GLY A 62 18.41 21.25 28.63
CA GLY A 62 19.30 22.32 28.16
C GLY A 62 20.08 22.01 26.86
N ILE A 63 19.99 20.79 26.33
CA ILE A 63 20.61 20.47 25.03
C ILE A 63 19.82 21.17 23.92
N ILE A 64 20.48 22.05 23.17
CA ILE A 64 19.92 22.68 21.98
C ILE A 64 20.13 21.74 20.79
N PRO A 65 19.05 21.31 20.09
CA PRO A 65 19.19 20.51 18.89
C PRO A 65 19.97 21.25 17.79
N TRP A 66 20.88 20.56 17.11
CA TRP A 66 21.70 21.10 16.02
C TRP A 66 20.91 21.69 14.84
N ASN A 67 19.63 21.35 14.73
CA ASN A 67 18.70 21.80 13.69
C ASN A 67 17.82 22.97 14.15
N LYS A 68 17.97 23.48 15.38
CA LYS A 68 17.21 24.63 15.87
C LYS A 68 17.50 25.87 15.00
N GLY A 69 16.47 26.47 14.42
CA GLY A 69 16.59 27.65 13.54
C GLY A 69 17.02 27.36 12.10
N LYS A 70 17.31 26.10 11.73
CA LYS A 70 17.57 25.75 10.32
C LYS A 70 16.29 25.79 9.51
N SER A 71 16.39 26.10 8.22
CA SER A 71 15.25 26.14 7.31
C SER A 71 14.53 24.78 7.30
N THR A 72 13.28 24.80 7.74
CA THR A 72 12.37 23.65 7.68
C THR A 72 11.29 23.94 6.63
N GLY A 73 10.71 22.90 6.04
CA GLY A 73 9.68 23.06 5.02
C GLY A 73 10.23 23.26 3.60
N LYS A 74 9.69 24.24 2.86
CA LYS A 74 9.84 24.35 1.39
C LYS A 74 11.28 24.54 0.89
N HIS A 75 12.15 25.12 1.71
CA HIS A 75 13.54 25.43 1.37
C HIS A 75 14.54 24.34 1.77
N SER A 76 14.08 23.23 2.32
CA SER A 76 14.96 22.11 2.68
C SER A 76 15.28 21.25 1.45
N TRP A 77 16.51 20.73 1.34
CA TRP A 77 16.91 19.80 0.27
C TRP A 77 16.04 18.54 0.21
N ASN A 78 15.42 18.17 1.34
CA ASN A 78 14.54 17.01 1.44
C ASN A 78 13.05 17.35 1.30
N TYR A 79 12.71 18.58 0.89
CA TYR A 79 11.32 18.97 0.68
C TYR A 79 10.70 18.17 -0.46
N LYS A 80 9.57 17.51 -0.18
CA LYS A 80 8.92 16.59 -1.12
C LYS A 80 7.69 17.19 -1.82
N GLY A 81 7.52 18.51 -1.71
CA GLY A 81 6.37 19.23 -2.25
C GLY A 81 5.13 19.19 -1.34
N GLU A 82 4.18 20.09 -1.59
CA GLU A 82 2.95 20.25 -0.81
C GLU A 82 2.07 19.01 -0.85
N ASN A 83 2.10 18.29 -1.97
CA ASN A 83 1.30 17.10 -2.21
C ASN A 83 1.90 15.82 -1.60
N TYR A 84 3.05 15.88 -0.93
CA TYR A 84 3.74 14.70 -0.40
C TYR A 84 2.90 13.87 0.58
N ASN A 85 2.08 14.53 1.40
CA ASN A 85 1.19 13.91 2.38
C ASN A 85 -0.29 14.29 2.15
N SER A 86 -0.66 14.53 0.89
CA SER A 86 -2.04 14.92 0.56
C SER A 86 -3.05 13.82 0.95
N LYS A 87 -4.27 14.24 1.30
CA LYS A 87 -5.40 13.33 1.60
C LYS A 87 -5.60 12.31 0.48
N ASN A 88 -5.52 12.76 -0.77
CA ASN A 88 -5.60 11.92 -1.96
C ASN A 88 -4.53 10.81 -1.96
N LYS A 89 -3.26 11.17 -1.74
CA LYS A 89 -2.17 10.18 -1.69
C LYS A 89 -2.37 9.16 -0.57
N ARG A 90 -2.77 9.61 0.62
CA ARG A 90 -3.04 8.73 1.77
C ARG A 90 -4.15 7.72 1.46
N LEU A 91 -5.25 8.16 0.83
CA LEU A 91 -6.37 7.29 0.46
C LEU A 91 -6.00 6.26 -0.61
N ARG A 92 -5.17 6.65 -1.59
CA ARG A 92 -4.68 5.76 -2.66
C ARG A 92 -3.64 4.74 -2.19
N CYS A 93 -2.88 5.07 -1.14
CA CYS A 93 -1.92 4.16 -0.51
C CYS A 93 -2.54 3.31 0.62
N HIS A 94 -3.80 3.57 0.98
CA HIS A 94 -4.48 2.85 2.05
C HIS A 94 -4.71 1.37 1.66
N PRO A 95 -4.59 0.40 2.59
CA PRO A 95 -4.83 -1.02 2.28
C PRO A 95 -6.19 -1.33 1.64
N LYS A 96 -7.23 -0.56 2.00
CA LYS A 96 -8.57 -0.66 1.37
C LYS A 96 -8.52 -0.51 -0.16
N TRP A 97 -7.58 0.26 -0.71
CA TRP A 97 -7.41 0.42 -2.16
C TRP A 97 -7.09 -0.90 -2.85
N ARG A 98 -6.21 -1.71 -2.24
CA ARG A 98 -5.86 -3.03 -2.78
C ARG A 98 -7.06 -3.98 -2.73
N ILE A 99 -7.78 -4.00 -1.61
CA ILE A 99 -8.97 -4.84 -1.42
C ILE A 99 -10.05 -4.46 -2.44
N TRP A 100 -10.36 -3.16 -2.56
CA TRP A 100 -11.30 -2.65 -3.55
C TRP A 100 -10.91 -3.06 -4.98
N ARG A 101 -9.65 -2.88 -5.37
CA ARG A 101 -9.15 -3.30 -6.69
C ARG A 101 -9.36 -4.79 -6.94
N GLU A 102 -9.04 -5.63 -5.95
CA GLU A 102 -9.23 -7.09 -6.05
C GLU A 102 -10.70 -7.46 -6.19
N LYS A 103 -11.61 -6.80 -5.46
CA LYS A 103 -13.06 -6.99 -5.59
C LYS A 103 -13.59 -6.62 -6.98
N VAL A 104 -13.20 -5.46 -7.51
CA VAL A 104 -13.58 -5.01 -8.86
C VAL A 104 -13.12 -6.03 -9.92
N PHE A 105 -11.88 -6.50 -9.81
CA PHE A 105 -11.34 -7.51 -10.73
C PHE A 105 -12.04 -8.86 -10.61
N LEU A 106 -12.37 -9.29 -9.39
CA LEU A 106 -13.07 -10.54 -9.15
C LEU A 106 -14.49 -10.50 -9.71
N ARG A 107 -15.24 -9.41 -9.48
CA ARG A 107 -16.58 -9.19 -10.03
C ARG A 107 -16.58 -9.26 -11.55
N ASP A 108 -15.58 -8.63 -12.18
CA ASP A 108 -15.47 -8.52 -13.62
C ASP A 108 -14.79 -9.76 -14.26
N ASP A 109 -14.56 -10.84 -13.50
CA ASP A 109 -13.86 -12.07 -13.92
C ASP A 109 -12.54 -11.77 -14.67
N TRP A 110 -11.78 -10.82 -14.13
CA TRP A 110 -10.52 -10.32 -14.69
C TRP A 110 -10.64 -9.95 -16.19
N THR A 111 -11.79 -9.42 -16.59
CA THR A 111 -12.10 -9.10 -17.98
C THR A 111 -12.31 -7.60 -18.14
N CYS A 112 -11.66 -7.03 -19.16
CA CYS A 112 -11.88 -5.63 -19.52
C CYS A 112 -13.35 -5.42 -19.90
N GLN A 113 -14.06 -4.56 -19.18
CA GLN A 113 -15.50 -4.33 -19.40
C GLN A 113 -15.81 -3.49 -20.65
N LYS A 114 -14.78 -2.95 -21.32
CA LYS A 114 -14.95 -2.18 -22.57
C LYS A 114 -14.68 -2.98 -23.84
N CYS A 115 -13.68 -3.87 -23.83
CA CYS A 115 -13.26 -4.62 -25.01
C CYS A 115 -13.30 -6.14 -24.82
N HIS A 116 -13.77 -6.60 -23.66
CA HIS A 116 -14.01 -8.01 -23.32
C HIS A 116 -12.77 -8.92 -23.39
N ILE A 117 -11.56 -8.35 -23.42
CA ILE A 117 -10.33 -9.12 -23.32
C ILE A 117 -10.12 -9.52 -21.87
N LYS A 118 -9.96 -10.82 -21.64
CA LYS A 118 -9.67 -11.41 -20.34
C LYS A 118 -8.17 -11.44 -20.05
N GLY A 119 -7.78 -11.05 -18.84
CA GLY A 119 -6.41 -11.07 -18.34
C GLY A 119 -5.51 -9.95 -18.87
N GLY A 120 -4.19 -10.13 -18.70
CA GLY A 120 -3.17 -9.16 -19.10
C GLY A 120 -2.98 -8.01 -18.10
N LYS A 121 -2.59 -6.83 -18.61
CA LYS A 121 -2.38 -5.61 -17.80
C LYS A 121 -3.71 -4.88 -17.59
N LEU A 122 -4.35 -5.16 -16.47
CA LEU A 122 -5.63 -4.58 -16.05
C LEU A 122 -5.46 -3.52 -14.96
N GLU A 123 -6.31 -2.50 -15.04
CA GLU A 123 -6.43 -1.41 -14.08
C GLU A 123 -7.89 -1.28 -13.62
N ALA A 124 -8.09 -1.03 -12.33
CA ALA A 124 -9.41 -0.68 -11.80
C ALA A 124 -9.57 0.83 -11.91
N HIS A 125 -10.49 1.26 -12.76
CA HIS A 125 -10.80 2.66 -12.98
C HIS A 125 -11.94 3.09 -12.06
N HIS A 126 -11.80 4.25 -11.42
CA HIS A 126 -12.88 4.87 -10.64
C HIS A 126 -13.88 5.55 -11.56
N LEU A 127 -15.19 5.29 -11.38
CA LEU A 127 -16.24 5.99 -12.14
C LEU A 127 -16.39 7.45 -11.66
N ILE A 128 -16.47 7.64 -10.35
CA ILE A 128 -16.42 8.91 -9.64
C ILE A 128 -15.01 9.06 -9.08
N SER A 129 -14.31 10.10 -9.52
CA SER A 129 -12.89 10.25 -9.23
C SER A 129 -12.61 10.39 -7.73
N VAL A 130 -11.43 9.93 -7.30
CA VAL A 130 -10.97 10.13 -5.90
C VAL A 130 -10.99 11.59 -5.49
N LYS A 131 -10.67 12.51 -6.42
CA LYS A 131 -10.69 13.96 -6.15
C LYS A 131 -12.11 14.43 -5.86
N GLU A 132 -13.06 14.00 -6.66
CA GLU A 132 -14.47 14.34 -6.49
C GLU A 132 -15.03 13.78 -5.18
N CYS A 133 -14.78 12.51 -4.87
CA CYS A 133 -15.15 11.91 -3.58
C CYS A 133 -14.58 12.67 -2.37
N ILE A 134 -13.36 13.21 -2.49
CA ILE A 134 -12.76 14.05 -1.45
C ILE A 134 -13.47 15.39 -1.33
N ASN A 135 -13.80 16.02 -2.46
CA ASN A 135 -14.44 17.33 -2.52
C ASN A 135 -15.89 17.28 -2.00
N THR A 136 -16.60 16.17 -2.22
CA THR A 136 -17.97 15.95 -1.75
C THR A 136 -18.05 15.26 -0.39
N GLU A 137 -16.91 15.07 0.27
CA GLU A 137 -16.75 14.36 1.56
C GLU A 137 -17.25 12.89 1.58
N ASN A 138 -17.60 12.31 0.44
CA ASN A 138 -18.03 10.92 0.33
C ASN A 138 -16.83 9.97 0.14
N ILE A 139 -16.04 9.77 1.19
CA ILE A 139 -14.80 8.99 1.15
C ILE A 139 -15.05 7.49 1.00
N ASP A 140 -16.16 6.97 1.51
CA ASP A 140 -16.47 5.54 1.43
C ASP A 140 -16.71 5.07 -0.01
N LEU A 141 -17.25 5.96 -0.85
CA LEU A 141 -17.44 5.74 -2.28
C LEU A 141 -16.14 5.41 -3.04
N ILE A 142 -14.97 5.82 -2.54
CA ILE A 142 -13.66 5.47 -3.13
C ILE A 142 -13.43 3.95 -3.12
N TYR A 143 -14.00 3.26 -2.13
CA TYR A 143 -13.82 1.82 -1.91
C TYR A 143 -15.08 1.01 -2.21
N ASP A 144 -16.11 1.64 -2.79
CA ASP A 144 -17.28 0.96 -3.31
C ASP A 144 -16.92 0.24 -4.62
N GLU A 145 -17.25 -1.04 -4.70
CA GLU A 145 -17.05 -1.88 -5.88
C GLU A 145 -17.82 -1.37 -7.10
N ASN A 146 -19.00 -0.78 -6.90
CA ASN A 146 -19.80 -0.16 -7.96
C ASN A 146 -19.17 1.14 -8.48
N ASN A 147 -18.28 1.77 -7.70
CA ASN A 147 -17.47 2.90 -8.17
C ASN A 147 -16.20 2.45 -8.92
N GLY A 148 -16.11 1.17 -9.30
CA GLY A 148 -14.96 0.62 -10.02
C GLY A 148 -15.36 -0.12 -11.29
N ILE A 149 -14.51 -0.04 -12.31
CA ILE A 149 -14.62 -0.82 -13.55
C ILE A 149 -13.25 -1.37 -13.98
N THR A 150 -13.20 -2.65 -14.35
CA THR A 150 -11.98 -3.29 -14.84
C THR A 150 -11.73 -2.90 -16.29
N LEU A 151 -10.57 -2.28 -16.57
CA LEU A 151 -10.17 -1.91 -17.92
C LEU A 151 -8.76 -2.41 -18.24
N CYS A 152 -8.55 -2.86 -19.48
CA CYS A 152 -7.19 -3.06 -19.98
C CYS A 152 -6.49 -1.71 -20.13
N ARG A 153 -5.15 -1.70 -20.10
CA ARG A 153 -4.37 -0.47 -20.22
C ARG A 153 -4.77 0.42 -21.41
N LYS A 154 -5.03 -0.17 -22.59
CA LYS A 154 -5.46 0.57 -23.79
C LYS A 154 -6.79 1.29 -23.54
N CYS A 155 -7.80 0.56 -23.05
CA CYS A 155 -9.10 1.13 -22.72
C CYS A 155 -9.03 2.16 -21.60
N HIS A 156 -8.23 1.91 -20.55
CA HIS A 156 -8.07 2.82 -19.43
C HIS A 156 -7.47 4.17 -19.86
N MET A 157 -6.49 4.17 -20.76
CA MET A 157 -5.91 5.40 -21.32
C MET A 157 -6.92 6.22 -22.13
N LEU A 158 -7.80 5.55 -22.88
CA LEU A 158 -8.86 6.22 -23.65
C LEU A 158 -9.85 6.94 -22.72
N VAL A 159 -10.17 6.34 -21.57
CA VAL A 159 -11.09 6.96 -20.60
C VAL A 159 -10.49 8.21 -19.96
N HIS A 160 -9.18 8.21 -19.66
CA HIS A 160 -8.51 9.42 -19.14
C HIS A 160 -8.30 10.53 -20.18
N LYS A 161 -8.76 10.35 -21.43
CA LYS A 161 -8.48 11.27 -22.56
C LYS A 161 -7.00 11.62 -22.70
N TRP A 162 -6.09 10.71 -22.31
CA TRP A 162 -4.66 10.96 -22.45
C TRP A 162 -4.30 10.97 -23.93
N LYS A 163 -3.93 12.15 -24.45
CA LYS A 163 -3.31 12.25 -25.77
C LYS A 163 -2.02 11.45 -25.73
N VAL A 164 -1.94 10.40 -26.55
CA VAL A 164 -0.66 9.74 -26.82
C VAL A 164 0.22 10.82 -27.45
N LYS A 165 1.29 11.23 -26.75
CA LYS A 165 2.34 12.03 -27.40
C LYS A 165 2.90 11.14 -28.51
N LYS A 166 2.64 11.54 -29.76
CA LYS A 166 3.26 10.94 -30.95
C LYS A 166 4.77 11.16 -30.89
#